data_AF-A0A1S9D8M1-F1
#
_entry.id   AF-A0A1S9D8M1-F1
#
_cell.length_a   1.000
_cell.length_b   1.000
_cell.length_c   1.000
_cell.angle_alpha   90.00
_cell.angle_beta   90.00
_cell.angle_gamma   90.00
#
_symmetry.space_group_name_H-M   'P 1'
#
loop_
_entity.id
_entity.type
_entity.pdbx_description
1 polymer ?
#
loop_
_entity_poly.entity_id
_entity_poly.type
_entity_poly.pdbx_seq_one_letter_code
_entity_poly.pdbx_strand_id
1 'polypeptide(L)'
;MGLTQRISKWLPSSPSLPVDDVSREKGRNISRKISEKHDKVFASGCLQVEKEVEGKRANAAFVVLARNKELDGVIQSLKSIERHFNRWFHYPYVFLNDGDFDDTFKDTVKNYTSAPVEFGKIDDTMWGYPKWVDHEVAKEGIRKQGDAAIMYGGMESYHHMCRFYSGFFYKHPLLMKYEWYWRLEPEISYFCDITYDPFVKMAEANKTYGFTIAVKELRETVPNIFRYASAYKRKHNLESKGLWEMFLERPPEEEPKPEEGKQDKLPEEILQNEPGENTVPDVDPEAMEGEKYNMCHFWSNFEIARLDWFRSKEYEEFFEMMDRSGGFWMERWGDAPIHSLAAGVLLSPSDIHYFRDFGYRHTTIQHCPANAPARQLPRIPWLEMTTEDEKARFEEDEYWANADPVKENGVGCRCRCDTDIVDVEGKQGSCLAEWVEVAGGWASP
;
A
#
# COMPACT_ATOMS: atom_id res chain seq x y z
N MET A 1 -18.13 -41.88 10.48
CA MET A 1 -19.29 -41.31 11.21
C MET A 1 -18.80 -40.80 12.56
N GLY A 2 -19.08 -39.54 12.86
CA GLY A 2 -18.96 -38.93 14.20
C GLY A 2 -17.61 -38.27 14.51
N LEU A 3 -17.55 -36.94 14.49
CA LEU A 3 -17.69 -36.10 15.70
C LEU A 3 -17.47 -34.61 15.35
N THR A 4 -18.45 -33.98 14.71
CA THR A 4 -18.54 -32.52 14.54
C THR A 4 -19.86 -32.04 15.09
N GLN A 5 -19.89 -31.54 16.33
CA GLN A 5 -20.87 -30.55 16.81
C GLN A 5 -20.64 -30.19 18.28
N ARG A 6 -20.95 -28.91 18.59
CA ARG A 6 -20.89 -28.20 19.89
C ARG A 6 -19.48 -27.65 20.14
N ILE A 7 -19.25 -26.34 20.06
CA ILE A 7 -19.83 -25.31 20.92
C ILE A 7 -20.20 -24.07 20.10
N SER A 8 -21.51 -23.82 19.96
CA SER A 8 -22.06 -22.50 19.67
C SER A 8 -23.11 -22.21 20.74
N LYS A 9 -22.91 -21.13 21.49
CA LYS A 9 -23.88 -20.37 22.30
C LYS A 9 -23.07 -19.53 23.28
N TRP A 10 -23.16 -18.21 23.14
CA TRP A 10 -23.12 -17.16 24.18
C TRP A 10 -22.69 -15.83 23.54
N LEU A 11 -23.58 -15.22 22.75
CA LEU A 11 -23.59 -13.78 22.49
C LEU A 11 -25.06 -13.32 22.42
N PRO A 12 -25.49 -12.28 23.15
CA PRO A 12 -26.87 -11.80 23.17
C PRO A 12 -27.23 -11.05 21.88
N SER A 13 -28.48 -11.21 21.45
CA SER A 13 -29.09 -10.58 20.29
C SER A 13 -29.35 -9.08 20.53
N SER A 14 -28.72 -8.22 19.73
CA SER A 14 -29.02 -6.78 19.67
C SER A 14 -30.29 -6.50 18.85
N PRO A 15 -31.14 -5.54 19.25
CA PRO A 15 -32.38 -5.22 18.55
C PRO A 15 -32.13 -4.51 17.21
N SER A 16 -32.94 -4.85 16.22
CA SER A 16 -32.95 -4.26 14.87
C SER A 16 -33.40 -2.80 14.90
N LEU A 17 -32.54 -1.88 14.43
CA LEU A 17 -32.90 -0.50 14.11
C LEU A 17 -33.53 -0.43 12.70
N PRO A 18 -34.42 0.56 12.42
CA PRO A 18 -35.17 0.64 11.17
C PRO A 18 -34.25 0.86 9.96
N VAL A 19 -34.60 0.22 8.86
CA VAL A 19 -33.89 0.33 7.57
C VAL A 19 -34.32 1.64 6.91
N ASP A 20 -33.50 2.68 7.04
CA ASP A 20 -33.59 3.86 6.18
C ASP A 20 -32.91 3.59 4.83
N ASP A 21 -33.57 4.09 3.78
CA ASP A 21 -33.37 3.81 2.35
C ASP A 21 -32.04 4.36 1.78
N VAL A 22 -30.92 3.72 2.13
CA VAL A 22 -29.58 4.00 1.57
C VAL A 22 -29.09 2.84 0.69
N SER A 23 -30.03 2.21 -0.03
CA SER A 23 -29.76 1.00 -0.83
C SER A 23 -29.51 1.26 -2.32
N ARG A 24 -29.62 2.52 -2.79
CA ARG A 24 -29.61 2.85 -4.23
C ARG A 24 -28.26 3.30 -4.82
N GLU A 25 -27.23 3.55 -4.01
CA GLU A 25 -25.93 4.04 -4.51
C GLU A 25 -24.76 3.04 -4.44
N LYS A 26 -24.91 1.94 -3.68
CA LYS A 26 -23.78 1.03 -3.35
C LYS A 26 -23.31 0.09 -4.46
N GLY A 27 -23.84 0.19 -5.68
CA GLY A 27 -23.46 -0.66 -6.83
C GLY A 27 -22.88 0.09 -8.03
N ARG A 28 -22.65 1.41 -7.93
CA ARG A 28 -22.41 2.27 -9.12
C ARG A 28 -20.95 2.69 -9.39
N ASN A 29 -20.01 2.35 -8.51
CA ASN A 29 -18.65 2.94 -8.55
C ASN A 29 -17.58 2.09 -9.26
N ILE A 30 -17.71 0.77 -9.38
CA ILE A 30 -16.66 -0.08 -9.98
C ILE A 30 -16.53 0.13 -11.51
N SER A 31 -17.53 0.74 -12.15
CA SER A 31 -17.57 0.95 -13.60
C SER A 31 -17.27 2.39 -14.04
N ARG A 32 -16.98 3.31 -13.11
CA ARG A 32 -16.73 4.72 -13.46
C ARG A 32 -15.29 4.90 -13.90
N LYS A 33 -15.10 5.58 -15.04
CA LYS A 33 -13.77 5.88 -15.56
C LYS A 33 -13.10 6.92 -14.66
N ILE A 34 -11.90 6.65 -14.18
CA ILE A 34 -11.07 7.62 -13.44
C ILE A 34 -10.48 8.63 -14.44
N SER A 35 -10.36 9.89 -14.04
CA SER A 35 -9.68 10.93 -14.83
C SER A 35 -8.25 10.53 -15.15
N GLU A 36 -7.83 10.70 -16.40
CA GLU A 36 -6.46 10.44 -16.85
C GLU A 36 -5.57 11.70 -16.73
N LYS A 37 -6.02 12.74 -16.01
CA LYS A 37 -5.34 14.05 -15.93
C LYS A 37 -3.94 13.94 -15.33
N HIS A 38 -3.83 13.26 -14.19
CA HIS A 38 -2.55 13.07 -13.49
C HIS A 38 -2.05 11.63 -13.61
N ASP A 39 -2.96 10.69 -13.81
CA ASP A 39 -2.64 9.28 -13.74
C ASP A 39 -3.37 8.45 -14.81
N LYS A 40 -2.65 8.21 -15.91
CA LYS A 40 -3.13 7.37 -17.00
C LYS A 40 -2.48 6.00 -16.90
N VAL A 41 -3.28 4.95 -17.04
CA VAL A 41 -2.77 3.57 -17.16
C VAL A 41 -1.77 3.47 -18.32
N PHE A 42 -0.62 2.84 -18.08
CA PHE A 42 0.41 2.71 -19.11
C PHE A 42 -0.02 1.80 -20.26
N ALA A 43 -0.80 0.76 -19.96
CA ALA A 43 -1.41 -0.12 -20.94
C ALA A 43 -2.89 -0.36 -20.62
N SER A 44 -3.66 -0.70 -21.65
CA SER A 44 -5.03 -1.18 -21.50
C SER A 44 -5.18 -2.42 -22.37
N GLY A 45 -5.36 -3.57 -21.72
CA GLY A 45 -5.15 -4.88 -22.32
C GLY A 45 -3.65 -5.18 -22.46
N CYS A 46 -3.33 -6.17 -23.27
CA CYS A 46 -2.00 -6.71 -23.43
C CYS A 46 -1.21 -6.03 -24.55
N LEU A 47 0.07 -5.79 -24.32
CA LEU A 47 1.04 -5.41 -25.34
C LEU A 47 1.76 -6.64 -25.90
N GLN A 48 2.40 -6.46 -27.05
CA GLN A 48 3.18 -7.52 -27.70
C GLN A 48 4.51 -7.65 -26.98
N VAL A 49 4.60 -8.62 -26.07
CA VAL A 49 5.76 -8.85 -25.20
C VAL A 49 7.05 -8.93 -26.01
N GLU A 50 7.05 -9.59 -27.17
CA GLU A 50 8.23 -9.75 -28.02
C GLU A 50 8.84 -8.40 -28.43
N LYS A 51 8.01 -7.37 -28.62
CA LYS A 51 8.47 -6.01 -28.94
C LYS A 51 8.91 -5.25 -27.70
N GLU A 52 8.19 -5.41 -26.60
CA GLU A 52 8.54 -4.75 -25.33
C GLU A 52 9.88 -5.26 -24.80
N VAL A 53 10.20 -6.55 -25.00
CA VAL A 53 11.47 -7.11 -24.55
C VAL A 53 12.68 -6.67 -25.37
N GLU A 54 12.51 -6.25 -26.61
CA GLU A 54 13.59 -5.70 -27.46
C GLU A 54 14.07 -4.32 -26.97
N GLY A 55 13.26 -3.62 -26.18
CA GLY A 55 13.57 -2.30 -25.61
C GLY A 55 14.72 -2.33 -24.60
N LYS A 56 15.32 -1.15 -24.37
CA LYS A 56 16.32 -0.98 -23.30
C LYS A 56 15.64 -1.11 -21.93
N ARG A 57 16.22 -1.91 -21.04
CA ARG A 57 15.77 -2.07 -19.65
C ARG A 57 16.19 -0.89 -18.77
N ALA A 58 15.37 -0.60 -17.77
CA ALA A 58 15.71 0.32 -16.69
C ALA A 58 16.76 -0.30 -15.76
N ASN A 59 17.41 0.53 -14.95
CA ASN A 59 18.30 0.06 -13.89
C ASN A 59 17.47 -0.24 -12.62
N ALA A 60 16.95 -1.46 -12.51
CA ALA A 60 15.99 -1.84 -11.48
C ALA A 60 16.23 -3.24 -10.92
N ALA A 61 15.68 -3.50 -9.73
CA ALA A 61 15.67 -4.83 -9.12
C ALA A 61 14.37 -5.08 -8.32
N PHE A 62 14.01 -6.34 -8.18
CA PHE A 62 13.09 -6.76 -7.13
C PHE A 62 13.79 -6.75 -5.78
N VAL A 63 13.10 -6.31 -4.74
CA VAL A 63 13.60 -6.32 -3.36
C VAL A 63 12.67 -7.14 -2.50
N VAL A 64 13.23 -8.17 -1.86
CA VAL A 64 12.48 -9.11 -1.01
C VAL A 64 13.15 -9.16 0.36
N LEU A 65 12.42 -8.77 1.40
CA LEU A 65 12.81 -9.03 2.79
C LEU A 65 12.15 -10.34 3.23
N ALA A 66 12.94 -11.37 3.53
CA ALA A 66 12.40 -12.65 3.95
C ALA A 66 13.36 -13.39 4.88
N ARG A 67 12.80 -14.20 5.79
CA ARG A 67 13.56 -15.11 6.64
C ARG A 67 13.58 -16.50 6.03
N ASN A 68 14.55 -17.34 6.42
CA ASN A 68 14.66 -18.71 5.92
C ASN A 68 13.36 -19.54 6.09
N LYS A 69 12.60 -19.29 7.18
CA LYS A 69 11.33 -19.97 7.47
C LYS A 69 10.17 -19.59 6.53
N GLU A 70 10.31 -18.52 5.74
CA GLU A 70 9.29 -18.00 4.82
C GLU A 70 9.53 -18.50 3.38
N LEU A 71 10.41 -19.50 3.19
CA LEU A 71 10.78 -20.04 1.88
C LEU A 71 9.58 -20.44 1.04
N ASP A 72 8.59 -21.14 1.61
CA ASP A 72 7.40 -21.58 0.86
C ASP A 72 6.58 -20.39 0.33
N GLY A 73 6.41 -19.35 1.16
CA GLY A 73 5.74 -18.11 0.76
C GLY A 73 6.54 -17.35 -0.30
N VAL A 74 7.87 -17.36 -0.22
CA VAL A 74 8.75 -16.78 -1.25
C VAL A 74 8.61 -17.53 -2.57
N ILE A 75 8.58 -18.87 -2.55
CA ILE A 75 8.38 -19.70 -3.74
C ILE A 75 7.04 -19.39 -4.41
N GLN A 76 5.97 -19.26 -3.62
CA GLN A 76 4.66 -18.87 -4.14
C GLN A 76 4.72 -17.52 -4.88
N SER A 77 5.36 -16.53 -4.25
CA SER A 77 5.54 -15.20 -4.84
C SER A 77 6.35 -15.24 -6.13
N LEU A 78 7.47 -15.99 -6.15
CA LEU A 78 8.33 -16.16 -7.32
C LEU A 78 7.57 -16.80 -8.48
N LYS A 79 6.87 -17.91 -8.25
CA LYS A 79 6.05 -18.57 -9.29
C LYS A 79 5.06 -17.58 -9.90
N SER A 80 4.42 -16.76 -9.08
CA SER A 80 3.40 -15.82 -9.54
C SER A 80 4.00 -14.68 -10.36
N ILE A 81 5.04 -13.99 -9.88
CA ILE A 81 5.67 -12.90 -10.64
C ILE A 81 6.39 -13.40 -11.90
N GLU A 82 7.02 -14.58 -11.86
CA GLU A 82 7.67 -15.18 -13.02
C GLU A 82 6.62 -15.49 -14.10
N ARG A 83 5.48 -16.11 -13.73
CA ARG A 83 4.39 -16.41 -14.67
C ARG A 83 3.88 -15.16 -15.40
N HIS A 84 3.67 -14.09 -14.64
CA HIS A 84 2.96 -12.91 -15.12
C HIS A 84 3.86 -11.77 -15.61
N PHE A 85 5.17 -11.80 -15.37
CA PHE A 85 6.07 -10.71 -15.75
C PHE A 85 7.50 -11.18 -16.00
N ASN A 86 8.17 -11.69 -14.98
CA ASN A 86 9.63 -11.68 -14.97
C ASN A 86 10.27 -12.73 -15.88
N ARG A 87 9.50 -13.75 -16.30
CA ARG A 87 9.89 -14.70 -17.36
C ARG A 87 10.28 -14.04 -18.69
N TRP A 88 9.84 -12.79 -18.91
CA TRP A 88 10.11 -12.03 -20.14
C TRP A 88 11.17 -10.94 -19.95
N PHE A 89 11.17 -10.29 -18.79
CA PHE A 89 11.99 -9.09 -18.56
C PHE A 89 13.30 -9.39 -17.81
N HIS A 90 13.36 -10.47 -17.03
CA HIS A 90 14.55 -10.97 -16.32
C HIS A 90 15.23 -9.93 -15.41
N TYR A 91 14.44 -9.11 -14.71
CA TYR A 91 14.96 -8.20 -13.69
C TYR A 91 15.53 -8.98 -12.49
N PRO A 92 16.67 -8.54 -11.93
CA PRO A 92 17.33 -9.25 -10.84
C PRO A 92 16.54 -9.18 -9.53
N TYR A 93 16.72 -10.18 -8.68
CA TYR A 93 16.19 -10.22 -7.32
C TYR A 93 17.28 -9.94 -6.29
N VAL A 94 16.98 -9.06 -5.34
CA VAL A 94 17.81 -8.81 -4.16
C VAL A 94 17.04 -9.26 -2.93
N PHE A 95 17.48 -10.38 -2.35
CA PHE A 95 16.95 -10.91 -1.10
C PHE A 95 17.74 -10.36 0.08
N LEU A 96 17.03 -9.80 1.06
CA LEU A 96 17.58 -9.26 2.30
C LEU A 96 17.03 -10.03 3.51
N ASN A 97 17.85 -10.19 4.54
CA ASN A 97 17.49 -10.89 5.78
C ASN A 97 18.29 -10.32 6.95
N ASP A 98 17.67 -10.24 8.13
CA ASP A 98 18.35 -9.84 9.38
C ASP A 98 19.27 -10.95 9.94
N GLY A 99 19.11 -12.18 9.45
CA GLY A 99 20.04 -13.29 9.63
C GLY A 99 20.79 -13.68 8.36
N ASP A 100 21.56 -14.76 8.45
CA ASP A 100 22.19 -15.38 7.28
C ASP A 100 21.18 -16.26 6.54
N PHE A 101 21.12 -16.13 5.21
CA PHE A 101 20.40 -17.08 4.38
C PHE A 101 21.13 -18.43 4.38
N ASP A 102 20.40 -19.51 4.63
CA ASP A 102 20.95 -20.85 4.50
C ASP A 102 21.09 -21.28 3.04
N ASP A 103 21.89 -22.32 2.80
CA ASP A 103 22.17 -22.78 1.43
C ASP A 103 20.94 -23.39 0.76
N THR A 104 20.06 -24.04 1.54
CA THR A 104 18.79 -24.58 1.06
C THR A 104 17.92 -23.47 0.47
N PHE A 105 17.77 -22.34 1.16
CA PHE A 105 17.02 -21.18 0.72
C PHE A 105 17.61 -20.63 -0.58
N LYS A 106 18.93 -20.40 -0.62
CA LYS A 106 19.61 -19.84 -1.79
C LYS A 106 19.48 -20.73 -3.01
N ASP A 107 19.73 -22.03 -2.85
CA ASP A 107 19.71 -23.00 -3.96
C ASP A 107 18.28 -23.20 -4.47
N THR A 108 17.29 -23.21 -3.57
CA THR A 108 15.88 -23.31 -3.94
C THR A 108 15.44 -22.09 -4.73
N VAL A 109 15.66 -20.87 -4.22
CA VAL A 109 15.29 -19.63 -4.90
C VAL A 109 15.91 -19.54 -6.30
N LYS A 110 17.19 -19.88 -6.46
CA LYS A 110 17.87 -19.89 -7.77
C LYS A 110 17.26 -20.87 -8.77
N ASN A 111 16.59 -21.92 -8.29
CA ASN A 111 15.91 -22.89 -9.15
C ASN A 111 14.57 -22.35 -9.70
N TYR A 112 13.96 -21.37 -9.02
CA TYR A 112 12.64 -20.81 -9.36
C TYR A 112 12.68 -19.63 -10.32
N THR A 113 13.85 -19.09 -10.66
CA THR A 113 13.98 -17.95 -11.57
C THR A 113 15.19 -18.11 -12.48
N SER A 114 15.08 -17.55 -13.69
CA SER A 114 16.21 -17.42 -14.62
C SER A 114 16.95 -16.09 -14.48
N ALA A 115 16.41 -15.15 -13.68
CA ALA A 115 17.01 -13.85 -13.46
C ALA A 115 18.19 -13.93 -12.47
N PRO A 116 19.12 -12.96 -12.47
CA PRO A 116 20.18 -12.89 -11.47
C PRO A 116 19.60 -12.72 -10.06
N VAL A 117 20.18 -13.42 -9.08
CA VAL A 117 19.75 -13.35 -7.68
C VAL A 117 20.94 -13.01 -6.79
N GLU A 118 20.75 -12.01 -5.93
CA GLU A 118 21.72 -11.60 -4.91
C GLU A 118 21.11 -11.77 -3.51
N PHE A 119 21.93 -12.18 -2.55
CA PHE A 119 21.53 -12.38 -1.15
C PHE A 119 22.37 -11.47 -0.26
N GLY A 120 21.72 -10.62 0.52
CA GLY A 120 22.34 -9.67 1.44
C GLY A 120 21.89 -9.91 2.88
N LYS A 121 22.83 -9.81 3.81
CA LYS A 121 22.55 -9.73 5.24
C LYS A 121 22.45 -8.27 5.65
N ILE A 122 21.40 -7.93 6.38
CA ILE A 122 21.21 -6.61 6.95
C ILE A 122 22.12 -6.51 8.17
N ASP A 123 22.93 -5.46 8.22
CA ASP A 123 23.82 -5.23 9.35
C ASP A 123 23.09 -4.59 10.55
N ASP A 124 23.70 -4.70 11.72
CA ASP A 124 23.17 -4.19 13.00
C ASP A 124 23.02 -2.66 13.03
N THR A 125 23.59 -1.93 12.05
CA THR A 125 23.39 -0.47 11.94
C THR A 125 22.03 -0.13 11.31
N MET A 126 21.49 -1.04 10.51
CA MET A 126 20.20 -0.92 9.84
C MET A 126 19.10 -1.72 10.56
N TRP A 127 19.46 -2.76 11.32
CA TRP A 127 18.52 -3.62 12.04
C TRP A 127 18.88 -3.71 13.54
N GLY A 128 18.05 -3.09 14.37
CA GLY A 128 18.25 -3.04 15.82
C GLY A 128 17.73 -1.75 16.43
N TYR A 129 17.98 -1.57 17.73
CA TYR A 129 17.66 -0.33 18.44
C TYR A 129 18.73 0.73 18.16
N PRO A 130 18.34 1.96 17.78
CA PRO A 130 19.31 3.02 17.55
C PRO A 130 19.88 3.54 18.88
N LYS A 131 21.12 4.04 18.85
CA LYS A 131 21.88 4.46 20.05
C LYS A 131 21.21 5.52 20.93
N TRP A 132 20.26 6.28 20.38
CA TRP A 132 19.55 7.33 21.11
C TRP A 132 18.34 6.79 21.89
N VAL A 133 17.93 5.54 21.65
CA VAL A 133 16.83 4.87 22.34
C VAL A 133 17.36 4.10 23.54
N ASP A 134 16.67 4.22 24.67
CA ASP A 134 16.84 3.27 25.78
C ASP A 134 16.13 1.96 25.42
N HIS A 135 16.90 0.87 25.29
CA HIS A 135 16.39 -0.41 24.82
C HIS A 135 15.31 -0.99 25.75
N GLU A 136 15.40 -0.75 27.07
CA GLU A 136 14.41 -1.28 28.01
C GLU A 136 13.11 -0.48 27.96
N VAL A 137 13.19 0.83 27.71
CA VAL A 137 12.00 1.65 27.46
C VAL A 137 11.31 1.23 26.18
N ALA A 138 12.07 0.98 25.10
CA ALA A 138 11.50 0.52 23.83
C ALA A 138 10.84 -0.87 23.94
N LYS A 139 11.51 -1.82 24.59
CA LYS A 139 10.94 -3.16 24.85
C LYS A 139 9.68 -3.08 25.70
N GLU A 140 9.66 -2.22 26.72
CA GLU A 140 8.47 -2.00 27.54
C GLU A 140 7.33 -1.35 26.71
N GLY A 141 7.65 -0.44 25.80
CA GLY A 141 6.70 0.12 24.84
C GLY A 141 6.04 -0.95 23.96
N ILE A 142 6.85 -1.83 23.37
CA ILE A 142 6.39 -2.99 22.58
C ILE A 142 5.54 -3.94 23.44
N ARG A 143 6.00 -4.23 24.67
CA ARG A 143 5.26 -5.10 25.60
C ARG A 143 3.87 -4.54 25.92
N LYS A 144 3.76 -3.24 26.17
CA LYS A 144 2.46 -2.57 26.42
C LYS A 144 1.51 -2.67 25.24
N GLN A 145 2.02 -2.57 24.02
CA GLN A 145 1.21 -2.73 22.81
C GLN A 145 0.73 -4.18 22.64
N GLY A 146 1.58 -5.15 22.99
CA GLY A 146 1.21 -6.56 23.11
C GLY A 146 0.11 -6.80 24.15
N ASP A 147 0.25 -6.21 25.34
CA ASP A 147 -0.76 -6.28 26.42
C ASP A 147 -2.11 -5.65 25.97
N ALA A 148 -2.06 -4.61 25.15
CA ALA A 148 -3.23 -3.95 24.55
C ALA A 148 -3.82 -4.69 23.34
N ALA A 149 -3.27 -5.86 22.98
CA ALA A 149 -3.68 -6.68 21.83
C ALA A 149 -3.65 -5.92 20.47
N ILE A 150 -2.75 -4.94 20.33
CA ILE A 150 -2.52 -4.26 19.05
C ILE A 150 -1.90 -5.27 18.07
N MET A 151 -2.44 -5.34 16.86
CA MET A 151 -1.97 -6.27 15.83
C MET A 151 -0.46 -6.10 15.61
N TYR A 152 0.29 -7.16 15.87
CA TYR A 152 1.75 -7.20 15.81
C TYR A 152 2.51 -6.26 16.77
N GLY A 153 1.82 -5.49 17.61
CA GLY A 153 2.43 -4.52 18.52
C GLY A 153 3.32 -5.14 19.60
N GLY A 154 3.11 -6.42 19.93
CA GLY A 154 3.99 -7.17 20.84
C GLY A 154 5.19 -7.84 20.17
N MET A 155 5.39 -7.70 18.86
CA MET A 155 6.44 -8.41 18.11
C MET A 155 7.60 -7.49 17.76
N GLU A 156 8.67 -7.53 18.56
CA GLU A 156 9.88 -6.71 18.38
C GLU A 156 10.46 -6.74 16.96
N SER A 157 10.55 -7.93 16.33
CA SER A 157 11.04 -8.05 14.95
C SER A 157 10.18 -7.29 13.93
N TYR A 158 8.88 -7.13 14.20
CA TYR A 158 7.97 -6.38 13.32
C TYR A 158 8.26 -4.87 13.38
N HIS A 159 8.56 -4.33 14.58
CA HIS A 159 8.97 -2.94 14.73
C HIS A 159 10.30 -2.65 14.01
N HIS A 160 11.28 -3.56 14.11
CA HIS A 160 12.52 -3.45 13.35
C HIS A 160 12.29 -3.49 11.83
N MET A 161 11.41 -4.39 11.36
CA MET A 161 11.03 -4.48 9.95
C MET A 161 10.42 -3.18 9.43
N CYS A 162 9.42 -2.63 10.14
CA CYS A 162 8.79 -1.37 9.74
C CYS A 162 9.80 -0.22 9.70
N ARG A 163 10.70 -0.13 10.69
CA ARG A 163 11.77 0.88 10.67
C ARG A 163 12.76 0.66 9.53
N PHE A 164 13.12 -0.58 9.21
CA PHE A 164 14.04 -0.92 8.13
C PHE A 164 13.48 -0.51 6.77
N TYR A 165 12.23 -0.87 6.46
CA TYR A 165 11.59 -0.43 5.23
C TYR A 165 11.36 1.08 5.20
N SER A 166 11.13 1.73 6.34
CA SER A 166 10.95 3.19 6.39
C SER A 166 12.21 4.01 6.10
N GLY A 167 13.42 3.47 6.29
CA GLY A 167 14.61 4.33 6.30
C GLY A 167 15.96 3.69 5.98
N PHE A 168 16.01 2.39 5.69
CA PHE A 168 17.28 1.68 5.54
C PHE A 168 17.37 0.75 4.33
N PHE A 169 16.28 0.15 3.84
CA PHE A 169 16.38 -0.82 2.74
C PHE A 169 17.13 -0.25 1.53
N TYR A 170 16.81 0.97 1.11
CA TYR A 170 17.41 1.67 -0.02
C TYR A 170 18.87 2.10 0.19
N LYS A 171 19.40 1.98 1.42
CA LYS A 171 20.81 2.22 1.79
C LYS A 171 21.64 0.94 1.79
N HIS A 172 21.01 -0.23 1.68
CA HIS A 172 21.74 -1.49 1.67
C HIS A 172 22.73 -1.54 0.49
N PRO A 173 23.98 -2.01 0.68
CA PRO A 173 25.02 -1.96 -0.36
C PRO A 173 24.62 -2.57 -1.71
N LEU A 174 23.84 -3.66 -1.69
CA LEU A 174 23.33 -4.31 -2.91
C LEU A 174 22.36 -3.43 -3.71
N LEU A 175 21.69 -2.46 -3.06
CA LEU A 175 20.74 -1.56 -3.72
C LEU A 175 21.38 -0.26 -4.22
N MET A 176 22.61 0.06 -3.82
CA MET A 176 23.28 1.32 -4.19
C MET A 176 23.53 1.47 -5.69
N LYS A 177 23.55 0.35 -6.43
CA LYS A 177 23.72 0.34 -7.88
C LYS A 177 22.43 0.50 -8.67
N TYR A 178 21.26 0.36 -8.05
CA TYR A 178 19.95 0.42 -8.72
C TYR A 178 19.30 1.80 -8.57
N GLU A 179 18.52 2.19 -9.58
CA GLU A 179 17.73 3.42 -9.60
C GLU A 179 16.29 3.17 -9.14
N TRP A 180 15.74 2.01 -9.48
CA TRP A 180 14.37 1.62 -9.15
C TRP A 180 14.35 0.33 -8.34
N TYR A 181 13.32 0.18 -7.51
CA TYR A 181 12.99 -1.10 -6.92
C TYR A 181 11.52 -1.44 -7.13
N TRP A 182 11.24 -2.74 -7.11
CA TRP A 182 9.91 -3.28 -6.94
C TRP A 182 9.89 -4.18 -5.72
N ARG A 183 9.16 -3.78 -4.68
CA ARG A 183 8.99 -4.61 -3.47
C ARG A 183 8.13 -5.82 -3.74
N LEU A 184 8.61 -6.98 -3.31
CA LEU A 184 7.86 -8.22 -3.28
C LEU A 184 7.93 -8.81 -1.86
N GLU A 185 6.78 -9.21 -1.34
CA GLU A 185 6.66 -9.94 -0.08
C GLU A 185 6.44 -11.45 -0.34
N PRO A 186 6.70 -12.31 0.65
CA PRO A 186 6.20 -13.68 0.63
C PRO A 186 4.67 -13.75 0.53
N GLU A 187 4.13 -14.84 -0.01
CA GLU A 187 2.67 -15.12 -0.08
C GLU A 187 1.84 -14.11 -0.89
N ILE A 188 2.43 -13.50 -1.92
CA ILE A 188 1.70 -12.64 -2.86
C ILE A 188 1.09 -13.45 -4.03
N SER A 189 0.15 -12.85 -4.73
CA SER A 189 -0.40 -13.40 -5.98
C SER A 189 -0.66 -12.27 -6.98
N TYR A 190 -0.10 -12.40 -8.18
CA TYR A 190 -0.51 -11.66 -9.36
C TYR A 190 -1.59 -12.45 -10.12
N PHE A 191 -2.56 -11.74 -10.68
CA PHE A 191 -3.70 -12.34 -11.40
C PHE A 191 -3.74 -11.98 -12.87
N CYS A 192 -2.99 -10.97 -13.29
CA CYS A 192 -2.98 -10.42 -14.64
C CYS A 192 -1.57 -10.50 -15.22
N ASP A 193 -1.47 -10.69 -16.53
CA ASP A 193 -0.19 -10.63 -17.23
C ASP A 193 0.28 -9.18 -17.38
N ILE A 194 1.53 -8.93 -17.02
CA ILE A 194 2.18 -7.62 -17.11
C ILE A 194 3.09 -7.67 -18.34
N THR A 195 2.56 -7.17 -19.45
CA THR A 195 3.12 -7.37 -20.80
C THR A 195 4.00 -6.22 -21.29
N TYR A 196 4.38 -5.31 -20.39
CA TYR A 196 5.24 -4.16 -20.65
C TYR A 196 6.20 -3.96 -19.48
N ASP A 197 7.25 -3.17 -19.68
CA ASP A 197 8.22 -2.87 -18.62
C ASP A 197 7.73 -1.69 -17.76
N PRO A 198 7.28 -1.91 -16.51
CA PRO A 198 6.75 -0.84 -15.67
C PRO A 198 7.83 0.15 -15.23
N PHE A 199 9.07 -0.28 -15.07
CA PHE A 199 10.15 0.63 -14.68
C PHE A 199 10.45 1.64 -15.79
N VAL A 200 10.48 1.17 -17.04
CA VAL A 200 10.65 2.05 -18.21
C VAL A 200 9.47 3.00 -18.32
N LYS A 201 8.23 2.53 -18.16
CA LYS A 201 7.04 3.39 -18.23
C LYS A 201 6.98 4.44 -17.13
N MET A 202 7.34 4.06 -15.90
CA MET A 202 7.46 5.00 -14.78
C MET A 202 8.51 6.07 -15.07
N ALA A 203 9.67 5.70 -15.60
CA ALA A 203 10.73 6.64 -15.98
C ALA A 203 10.30 7.57 -17.13
N GLU A 204 9.71 7.04 -18.20
CA GLU A 204 9.20 7.82 -19.35
C GLU A 204 8.13 8.84 -18.94
N ALA A 205 7.27 8.47 -17.99
CA ALA A 205 6.20 9.31 -17.48
C ALA A 205 6.61 10.22 -16.31
N ASN A 206 7.90 10.27 -15.95
CA ASN A 206 8.43 11.02 -14.81
C ASN A 206 7.69 10.72 -13.49
N LYS A 207 7.29 9.46 -13.30
CA LYS A 207 6.72 9.01 -12.03
C LYS A 207 7.82 8.76 -11.02
N THR A 208 7.48 8.82 -9.74
CA THR A 208 8.40 8.59 -8.62
C THR A 208 8.01 7.36 -7.83
N TYR A 209 6.72 7.14 -7.61
CA TYR A 209 6.20 6.09 -6.74
C TYR A 209 4.92 5.50 -7.32
N GLY A 210 4.74 4.18 -7.24
CA GLY A 210 3.53 3.53 -7.71
C GLY A 210 3.05 2.42 -6.81
N PHE A 211 1.73 2.25 -6.76
CA PHE A 211 1.01 1.37 -5.84
C PHE A 211 -0.10 0.60 -6.56
N THR A 212 -0.62 -0.45 -5.92
CA THR A 212 -1.81 -1.20 -6.36
C THR A 212 -2.98 -1.13 -5.38
N ILE A 213 -2.71 -0.91 -4.09
CA ILE A 213 -3.74 -0.89 -3.06
C ILE A 213 -3.53 0.33 -2.16
N ALA A 214 -4.61 1.04 -1.84
CA ALA A 214 -4.63 2.09 -0.83
C ALA A 214 -5.74 1.81 0.18
N VAL A 215 -5.38 1.78 1.47
CA VAL A 215 -6.28 1.38 2.56
C VAL A 215 -6.08 2.25 3.79
N LYS A 216 -7.04 2.18 4.73
CA LYS A 216 -6.95 2.83 6.03
C LYS A 216 -6.08 2.02 6.99
N GLU A 217 -5.23 2.72 7.74
CA GLU A 217 -4.46 2.18 8.85
C GLU A 217 -5.35 1.98 10.09
N LEU A 218 -4.91 1.08 10.96
CA LEU A 218 -5.46 0.92 12.30
C LEU A 218 -5.01 2.09 13.18
N ARG A 219 -5.96 2.93 13.59
CA ARG A 219 -5.70 4.14 14.36
C ARG A 219 -4.89 3.89 15.64
N GLU A 220 -5.08 2.74 16.29
CA GLU A 220 -4.38 2.37 17.52
C GLU A 220 -2.88 2.15 17.29
N THR A 221 -2.45 1.91 16.05
CA THR A 221 -1.04 1.67 15.71
C THR A 221 -0.25 2.95 15.49
N VAL A 222 -0.92 4.06 15.18
CA VAL A 222 -0.30 5.32 14.73
C VAL A 222 -0.89 6.59 15.37
N PRO A 223 -1.22 6.63 16.67
CA PRO A 223 -1.92 7.77 17.27
C PRO A 223 -1.19 9.11 17.12
N ASN A 224 0.16 9.14 17.07
CA ASN A 224 0.91 10.38 16.93
C ASN A 224 1.59 10.59 15.57
N ILE A 225 1.45 9.69 14.59
CA ILE A 225 2.22 9.78 13.34
C ILE A 225 1.98 11.09 12.58
N PHE A 226 0.71 11.50 12.50
CA PHE A 226 0.31 12.67 11.75
C PHE A 226 0.84 13.96 12.36
N ARG A 227 0.89 14.03 13.69
CA ARG A 227 1.51 15.15 14.41
C ARG A 227 2.95 15.39 13.97
N TYR A 228 3.75 14.34 13.80
CA TYR A 228 5.14 14.50 13.36
C TYR A 228 5.23 14.82 11.86
N ALA A 229 4.36 14.26 11.02
CA ALA A 229 4.30 14.61 9.59
C ALA A 229 3.92 16.08 9.38
N SER A 230 2.86 16.56 10.05
CA SER A 230 2.44 17.96 10.01
C SER A 230 3.49 18.89 10.61
N ALA A 231 4.16 18.48 11.70
CA ALA A 231 5.26 19.24 12.27
C ALA A 231 6.45 19.37 11.30
N TYR A 232 6.78 18.31 10.52
CA TYR A 232 7.79 18.38 9.48
C TYR A 232 7.41 19.39 8.40
N LYS A 233 6.20 19.26 7.84
CA LYS A 233 5.64 20.18 6.83
C LYS A 233 5.71 21.64 7.31
N ARG A 234 5.29 21.93 8.55
CA ARG A 234 5.38 23.27 9.15
C ARG A 234 6.81 23.75 9.36
N LYS A 235 7.68 22.93 9.96
CA LYS A 235 9.07 23.32 10.29
C LYS A 235 9.88 23.66 9.04
N HIS A 236 9.59 22.99 7.92
CA HIS A 236 10.25 23.21 6.64
C HIS A 236 9.49 24.19 5.73
N ASN A 237 8.41 24.80 6.22
CA ASN A 237 7.56 25.76 5.50
C ASN A 237 7.14 25.22 4.12
N LEU A 238 6.73 23.95 4.08
CA LEU A 238 6.31 23.25 2.86
C LEU A 238 4.82 23.48 2.63
N GLU A 239 4.47 23.91 1.42
CA GLU A 239 3.09 23.93 0.94
C GLU A 239 2.74 22.60 0.28
N SER A 240 1.49 22.17 0.41
CA SER A 240 1.02 20.96 -0.26
C SER A 240 1.10 21.12 -1.78
N LYS A 241 1.53 20.06 -2.46
CA LYS A 241 1.50 19.94 -3.93
C LYS A 241 0.23 19.26 -4.44
N GLY A 242 -0.78 19.07 -3.59
CA GLY A 242 -2.08 18.46 -3.92
C GLY A 242 -2.23 16.99 -3.52
N LEU A 243 -1.15 16.31 -3.10
CA LEU A 243 -1.20 14.92 -2.67
C LEU A 243 -1.51 14.78 -1.17
N TRP A 244 -1.08 15.74 -0.35
CA TRP A 244 -1.32 15.75 1.09
C TRP A 244 -2.81 15.61 1.44
N GLU A 245 -3.66 16.25 0.63
CA GLU A 245 -5.12 16.29 0.76
C GLU A 245 -5.76 14.89 0.68
N MET A 246 -5.10 13.92 0.03
CA MET A 246 -5.55 12.53 0.02
C MET A 246 -5.63 11.93 1.43
N PHE A 247 -4.78 12.42 2.34
CA PHE A 247 -4.62 11.90 3.68
C PHE A 247 -5.43 12.67 4.72
N LEU A 248 -6.17 13.70 4.32
CA LEU A 248 -6.92 14.53 5.25
C LEU A 248 -8.37 14.06 5.39
N GLU A 249 -8.91 14.17 6.61
CA GLU A 249 -10.36 14.09 6.81
C GLU A 249 -11.02 15.29 6.15
N ARG A 250 -12.18 15.07 5.55
CA ARG A 250 -12.96 16.16 4.96
C ARG A 250 -13.62 16.97 6.07
N PRO A 251 -13.61 18.31 5.97
CA PRO A 251 -14.49 19.10 6.82
C PRO A 251 -15.94 18.67 6.53
N PRO A 252 -16.80 18.58 7.56
CA PRO A 252 -18.23 18.36 7.34
C PRO A 252 -18.76 19.47 6.42
N GLU A 253 -19.57 19.10 5.42
CA GLU A 253 -20.29 20.09 4.61
C GLU A 253 -21.14 20.92 5.56
N GLU A 254 -20.99 22.24 5.55
CA GLU A 254 -21.84 23.13 6.33
C GLU A 254 -23.28 22.97 5.81
N GLU A 255 -24.13 22.31 6.60
CA GLU A 255 -25.57 22.38 6.34
C GLU A 255 -25.98 23.87 6.35
N PRO A 256 -26.75 24.35 5.36
CA PRO A 256 -27.19 25.73 5.36
C PRO A 256 -27.98 25.97 6.64
N LYS A 257 -27.40 26.79 7.53
CA LYS A 257 -28.10 27.23 8.74
C LYS A 257 -29.45 27.81 8.32
N PRO A 258 -30.57 27.37 8.93
CA PRO A 258 -31.86 28.00 8.68
C PRO A 258 -31.71 29.51 8.86
N GLU A 259 -32.19 30.31 7.90
CA GLU A 259 -32.19 31.78 8.05
C GLU A 259 -32.91 32.15 9.35
N GLU A 260 -32.15 32.50 10.38
CA GLU A 260 -32.72 33.02 11.62
C GLU A 260 -33.37 34.37 11.31
N GLY A 261 -34.70 34.38 11.35
CA GLY A 261 -35.50 35.59 11.21
C GLY A 261 -35.04 36.65 12.21
N LYS A 262 -34.81 37.87 11.69
CA LYS A 262 -34.46 39.07 12.47
C LYS A 262 -35.34 39.17 13.74
N GLN A 263 -34.75 38.88 14.90
CA GLN A 263 -35.26 39.37 16.18
C GLN A 263 -34.36 40.50 16.66
N ASP A 264 -35.03 41.56 17.13
CA ASP A 264 -34.42 42.83 17.51
C ASP A 264 -33.30 42.65 18.55
N LYS A 265 -32.14 43.23 18.27
CA LYS A 265 -30.97 43.20 19.14
C LYS A 265 -31.28 43.94 20.45
N LEU A 266 -31.26 43.22 21.57
CA LEU A 266 -31.15 43.83 22.89
C LEU A 266 -29.74 44.42 23.10
N PRO A 267 -29.57 45.48 23.90
CA PRO A 267 -28.30 46.18 24.05
C PRO A 267 -27.17 45.30 24.60
N GLU A 268 -25.95 45.50 24.09
CA GLU A 268 -24.72 44.72 24.38
C GLU A 268 -24.33 44.62 25.86
N GLU A 269 -24.91 45.43 26.75
CA GLU A 269 -24.58 45.45 28.18
C GLU A 269 -25.21 44.30 29.00
N ILE A 270 -26.23 43.61 28.49
CA ILE A 270 -26.88 42.49 29.20
C ILE A 270 -26.21 41.14 28.87
N LEU A 271 -25.53 41.03 27.72
CA LEU A 271 -24.88 39.78 27.28
C LEU A 271 -23.55 39.50 28.00
N GLN A 272 -22.92 40.51 28.62
CA GLN A 272 -21.61 40.35 29.27
C GLN A 272 -21.66 39.59 30.62
N ASN A 273 -22.84 39.18 31.10
CA ASN A 273 -23.00 38.52 32.40
C ASN A 273 -23.60 37.11 32.33
N GLU A 274 -23.71 36.48 31.15
CA GLU A 274 -24.02 35.05 31.09
C GLU A 274 -22.74 34.21 31.32
N PRO A 275 -22.69 33.38 32.38
CA PRO A 275 -21.55 32.49 32.61
C PRO A 275 -21.61 31.35 31.59
N GLY A 276 -21.11 31.58 30.37
CA GLY A 276 -21.11 30.56 29.33
C GLY A 276 -20.53 30.95 27.96
N GLU A 277 -20.40 32.24 27.60
CA GLU A 277 -20.00 32.62 26.22
C GLU A 277 -18.48 32.59 25.94
N ASN A 278 -17.66 32.33 26.95
CA ASN A 278 -16.25 31.95 26.74
C ASN A 278 -16.14 30.42 26.70
N THR A 279 -16.87 29.75 25.81
CA THR A 279 -16.55 28.37 25.47
C THR A 279 -15.21 28.41 24.75
N VAL A 280 -14.15 27.99 25.45
CA VAL A 280 -12.87 27.66 24.84
C VAL A 280 -13.19 26.78 23.62
N PRO A 281 -12.68 27.09 22.42
CA PRO A 281 -12.91 26.26 21.25
C PRO A 281 -12.58 24.81 21.61
N ASP A 282 -13.49 23.88 21.30
CA ASP A 282 -13.24 22.46 21.53
C ASP A 282 -12.01 22.06 20.70
N VAL A 283 -10.87 21.89 21.37
CA VAL A 283 -9.60 21.56 20.73
C VAL A 283 -9.62 20.06 20.52
N ASP A 284 -9.82 19.62 19.28
CA ASP A 284 -9.61 18.22 18.94
C ASP A 284 -8.14 17.85 19.21
N PRO A 285 -7.85 16.92 20.14
CA PRO A 285 -6.48 16.59 20.54
C PRO A 285 -5.65 15.95 19.42
N GLU A 286 -6.27 15.50 18.33
CA GLU A 286 -5.60 14.87 17.20
C GLU A 286 -5.46 15.77 15.98
N ALA A 287 -6.21 16.87 15.96
CA ALA A 287 -6.06 17.86 14.90
C ALA A 287 -4.72 18.59 15.04
N MET A 288 -4.03 18.75 13.92
CA MET A 288 -2.72 19.39 13.84
C MET A 288 -2.80 20.44 12.74
N GLU A 289 -2.57 21.71 13.08
CA GLU A 289 -2.71 22.83 12.14
C GLU A 289 -4.13 22.93 11.51
N GLY A 290 -5.16 22.46 12.22
CA GLY A 290 -6.55 22.41 11.72
C GLY A 290 -6.84 21.24 10.78
N GLU A 291 -5.87 20.36 10.54
CA GLU A 291 -5.98 19.17 9.70
C GLU A 291 -6.06 17.90 10.55
N LYS A 292 -6.74 16.85 10.05
CA LYS A 292 -6.82 15.53 10.71
C LYS A 292 -6.48 14.43 9.71
N TYR A 293 -5.81 13.38 10.18
CA TYR A 293 -5.47 12.23 9.35
C TYR A 293 -6.66 11.30 9.17
N ASN A 294 -7.04 11.01 7.93
CA ASN A 294 -8.12 10.08 7.60
C ASN A 294 -7.70 8.58 7.64
N MET A 295 -6.46 8.32 8.07
CA MET A 295 -5.78 7.02 8.15
C MET A 295 -5.39 6.40 6.80
N CYS A 296 -5.62 7.06 5.66
CA CYS A 296 -5.30 6.51 4.36
C CYS A 296 -3.79 6.41 4.11
N HIS A 297 -3.37 5.31 3.50
CA HIS A 297 -2.01 5.11 3.03
C HIS A 297 -1.97 4.18 1.82
N PHE A 298 -0.91 4.29 1.01
CA PHE A 298 -0.55 3.31 0.01
C PHE A 298 0.02 2.07 0.68
N TRP A 299 -0.47 0.90 0.32
CA TRP A 299 -0.12 -0.34 0.98
C TRP A 299 1.23 -0.87 0.48
N SER A 300 2.27 -0.71 1.30
CA SER A 300 3.67 -0.79 0.88
C SER A 300 4.18 -2.19 0.52
N ASN A 301 3.44 -3.26 0.74
CA ASN A 301 3.87 -4.59 0.29
C ASN A 301 3.99 -4.70 -1.24
N PHE A 302 3.26 -3.85 -1.98
CA PHE A 302 3.50 -3.58 -3.39
C PHE A 302 3.97 -2.12 -3.53
N GLU A 303 5.19 -1.94 -4.01
CA GLU A 303 5.73 -0.62 -4.35
C GLU A 303 6.64 -0.75 -5.56
N ILE A 304 6.46 0.13 -6.56
CA ILE A 304 7.46 0.39 -7.59
C ILE A 304 7.86 1.84 -7.46
N ALA A 305 9.10 2.11 -7.04
CA ALA A 305 9.50 3.48 -6.77
C ALA A 305 10.99 3.73 -7.04
N ARG A 306 11.32 5.01 -7.20
CA ARG A 306 12.70 5.46 -7.38
C ARG A 306 13.43 5.45 -6.05
N LEU A 307 14.58 4.78 -6.01
CA LEU A 307 15.43 4.73 -4.83
C LEU A 307 16.09 6.09 -4.51
N ASP A 308 16.29 6.96 -5.51
CA ASP A 308 16.87 8.29 -5.29
C ASP A 308 15.93 9.25 -4.54
N TRP A 309 14.61 9.06 -4.63
CA TRP A 309 13.66 9.79 -3.81
C TRP A 309 13.82 9.45 -2.32
N PHE A 310 13.93 8.17 -1.98
CA PHE A 310 14.22 7.74 -0.61
C PHE A 310 15.60 8.23 -0.12
N ARG A 311 16.58 8.36 -1.02
CA ARG A 311 17.91 8.90 -0.72
C ARG A 311 17.95 10.44 -0.75
N SER A 312 16.85 11.11 -1.08
CA SER A 312 16.78 12.57 -1.10
C SER A 312 16.96 13.12 0.30
N LYS A 313 17.50 14.34 0.38
CA LYS A 313 17.68 15.01 1.67
C LYS A 313 16.34 15.19 2.37
N GLU A 314 15.31 15.52 1.62
CA GLU A 314 13.97 15.80 2.13
C GLU A 314 13.30 14.56 2.72
N TYR A 315 13.48 13.39 2.09
CA TYR A 315 12.98 12.13 2.65
C TYR A 315 13.80 11.71 3.88
N GLU A 316 15.13 11.80 3.82
CA GLU A 316 16.01 11.48 4.95
C GLU A 316 15.72 12.33 6.18
N GLU A 317 15.51 13.64 6.02
CA GLU A 317 15.15 14.54 7.12
C GLU A 317 13.74 14.23 7.68
N PHE A 318 12.79 13.85 6.81
CA PHE A 318 11.47 13.40 7.23
C PHE A 318 11.58 12.11 8.06
N PHE A 319 12.28 11.10 7.54
CA PHE A 319 12.50 9.84 8.23
C PHE A 319 13.25 10.05 9.55
N GLU A 320 14.28 10.91 9.61
CA GLU A 320 15.01 11.19 10.85
C GLU A 320 14.08 11.81 11.92
N MET A 321 13.18 12.71 11.53
CA MET A 321 12.18 13.26 12.45
C MET A 321 11.25 12.17 12.98
N MET A 322 10.80 11.27 12.10
CA MET A 322 9.95 10.14 12.47
C MET A 322 10.69 9.15 13.37
N ASP A 323 11.92 8.79 13.04
CA ASP A 323 12.73 7.87 13.84
C ASP A 323 12.94 8.43 15.24
N ARG A 324 13.44 9.67 15.36
CA ARG A 324 13.73 10.33 16.65
C ARG A 324 12.51 10.57 17.53
N SER A 325 11.28 10.48 16.98
CA SER A 325 10.05 10.59 17.77
C SER A 325 9.86 9.41 18.74
N GLY A 326 10.46 8.25 18.45
CA GLY A 326 10.22 7.00 19.17
C GLY A 326 8.95 6.25 18.75
N GLY A 327 8.21 6.73 17.74
CA GLY A 327 6.97 6.13 17.28
C GLY A 327 7.10 4.68 16.77
N PHE A 328 8.26 4.30 16.24
CA PHE A 328 8.53 2.89 15.89
C PHE A 328 8.61 1.95 17.11
N TRP A 329 8.72 2.46 18.34
CA TRP A 329 8.94 1.63 19.54
C TRP A 329 7.82 1.79 20.58
N MET A 330 7.35 3.02 20.77
CA MET A 330 6.27 3.34 21.71
C MET A 330 4.88 3.17 21.09
N GLU A 331 4.82 3.16 19.75
CA GLU A 331 3.67 2.86 18.92
C GLU A 331 4.09 1.79 17.88
N ARG A 332 3.22 1.48 16.92
CA ARG A 332 3.47 0.48 15.86
C ARG A 332 3.43 1.16 14.50
N TRP A 333 4.29 2.15 14.30
CA TRP A 333 4.36 2.84 13.01
C TRP A 333 4.82 1.90 11.92
N GLY A 334 3.94 1.64 10.96
CA GLY A 334 4.26 0.90 9.74
C GLY A 334 5.04 1.77 8.75
N ASP A 335 5.83 1.13 7.90
CA ASP A 335 6.47 1.76 6.76
C ASP A 335 5.46 2.32 5.75
N ALA A 336 4.32 1.65 5.56
CA ALA A 336 3.26 2.07 4.64
C ALA A 336 2.72 3.50 4.91
N PRO A 337 2.26 3.85 6.13
CA PRO A 337 1.87 5.22 6.45
C PRO A 337 3.06 6.19 6.48
N ILE A 338 4.28 5.76 6.83
CA ILE A 338 5.47 6.62 6.76
C ILE A 338 5.78 7.04 5.32
N HIS A 339 5.83 6.09 4.39
CA HIS A 339 6.04 6.33 2.96
C HIS A 339 4.93 7.21 2.38
N SER A 340 3.68 6.94 2.76
CA SER A 340 2.52 7.67 2.24
C SER A 340 2.48 9.11 2.72
N LEU A 341 2.73 9.36 4.01
CA LEU A 341 2.79 10.72 4.54
C LEU A 341 4.01 11.48 4.00
N ALA A 342 5.17 10.81 3.84
CA ALA A 342 6.33 11.41 3.19
C ALA A 342 6.00 11.80 1.73
N ALA A 343 5.34 10.91 0.98
CA ALA A 343 4.88 11.20 -0.37
C ALA A 343 3.89 12.38 -0.37
N GLY A 344 2.90 12.39 0.54
CA GLY A 344 1.93 13.48 0.66
C GLY A 344 2.58 14.85 0.90
N VAL A 345 3.62 14.90 1.73
CA VAL A 345 4.34 16.15 2.00
C VAL A 345 5.27 16.56 0.85
N LEU A 346 5.93 15.61 0.19
CA LEU A 346 7.05 15.90 -0.71
C LEU A 346 6.70 15.85 -2.21
N LEU A 347 5.66 15.10 -2.58
CA LEU A 347 5.28 14.79 -3.95
C LEU A 347 3.92 15.38 -4.33
N SER A 348 3.68 15.46 -5.64
CA SER A 348 2.40 15.84 -6.24
C SER A 348 1.62 14.60 -6.73
N PRO A 349 0.31 14.70 -6.97
CA PRO A 349 -0.46 13.60 -7.56
C PRO A 349 0.11 13.12 -8.92
N SER A 350 0.75 14.00 -9.70
CA SER A 350 1.42 13.61 -10.96
C SER A 350 2.65 12.73 -10.77
N ASP A 351 3.30 12.76 -9.61
CA ASP A 351 4.47 11.92 -9.31
C ASP A 351 4.09 10.49 -8.94
N ILE A 352 2.82 10.25 -8.59
CA ILE A 352 2.31 8.95 -8.16
C ILE A 352 1.63 8.23 -9.33
N HIS A 353 1.77 6.92 -9.39
CA HIS A 353 1.07 6.07 -10.36
C HIS A 353 0.25 4.97 -9.68
N TYR A 354 -1.02 4.89 -10.01
CA TYR A 354 -1.85 3.77 -9.62
C TYR A 354 -1.82 2.68 -10.71
N PHE A 355 -1.20 1.54 -10.42
CA PHE A 355 -1.16 0.36 -11.30
C PHE A 355 -2.51 -0.36 -11.32
N ARG A 356 -3.53 0.32 -11.84
CA ARG A 356 -4.90 -0.21 -11.93
C ARG A 356 -4.97 -1.48 -12.76
N ASP A 357 -4.07 -1.68 -13.71
CA ASP A 357 -4.00 -2.84 -14.60
C ASP A 357 -3.33 -4.08 -13.98
N PHE A 358 -2.74 -3.96 -12.78
CA PHE A 358 -2.09 -5.08 -12.11
C PHE A 358 -3.05 -5.73 -11.12
N GLY A 359 -3.49 -6.95 -11.41
CA GLY A 359 -4.19 -7.77 -10.42
C GLY A 359 -3.19 -8.28 -9.39
N TYR A 360 -3.39 -7.94 -8.12
CA TYR A 360 -2.47 -8.20 -7.03
C TYR A 360 -3.22 -8.53 -5.72
N ARG A 361 -2.72 -9.52 -4.98
CA ARG A 361 -3.17 -9.88 -3.64
C ARG A 361 -1.98 -10.11 -2.73
N HIS A 362 -2.16 -9.68 -1.48
CA HIS A 362 -1.36 -10.12 -0.36
C HIS A 362 -2.33 -10.51 0.77
N THR A 363 -2.17 -11.72 1.31
CA THR A 363 -3.07 -12.32 2.31
C THR A 363 -4.56 -12.24 1.93
N THR A 364 -5.36 -11.43 2.62
CA THR A 364 -6.83 -11.36 2.49
C THR A 364 -7.32 -10.13 1.71
N ILE A 365 -6.39 -9.27 1.26
CA ILE A 365 -6.70 -8.04 0.54
C ILE A 365 -6.24 -8.20 -0.91
N GLN A 366 -7.17 -7.96 -1.84
CA GLN A 366 -6.97 -8.14 -3.26
C GLN A 366 -7.45 -6.90 -4.02
N HIS A 367 -6.67 -6.49 -5.00
CA HIS A 367 -7.07 -5.63 -6.12
C HIS A 367 -7.02 -6.48 -7.39
N CYS A 368 -8.10 -6.54 -8.15
CA CYS A 368 -8.13 -7.28 -9.41
C CYS A 368 -8.98 -6.58 -10.47
N PRO A 369 -8.35 -5.98 -11.49
CA PRO A 369 -9.06 -5.24 -12.51
C PRO A 369 -9.81 -6.16 -13.48
N ALA A 370 -10.90 -5.65 -14.03
CA ALA A 370 -11.56 -6.30 -15.15
C ALA A 370 -10.69 -6.26 -16.42
N ASN A 371 -10.79 -7.31 -17.23
CA ASN A 371 -10.10 -7.40 -18.51
C ASN A 371 -10.59 -6.33 -19.50
N ALA A 372 -9.64 -5.69 -20.18
CA ALA A 372 -9.93 -4.69 -21.19
C ALA A 372 -10.76 -5.26 -22.36
N PRO A 373 -11.75 -4.52 -22.89
CA PRO A 373 -12.59 -4.96 -24.01
C PRO A 373 -11.81 -5.33 -25.28
N ALA A 374 -10.63 -4.75 -25.46
CA ALA A 374 -9.79 -4.93 -26.62
C ALA A 374 -8.35 -5.30 -26.21
N ARG A 375 -7.58 -5.80 -27.19
CA ARG A 375 -6.14 -6.07 -27.07
C ARG A 375 -5.76 -7.12 -26.01
N GLN A 376 -6.57 -8.15 -25.75
CA GLN A 376 -6.16 -9.25 -24.85
C GLN A 376 -4.99 -10.09 -25.40
N LEU A 377 -4.81 -10.13 -26.73
CA LEU A 377 -3.77 -10.88 -27.45
C LEU A 377 -3.69 -12.40 -27.10
N PRO A 378 -3.15 -13.24 -27.98
CA PRO A 378 -2.89 -14.64 -27.64
C PRO A 378 -1.92 -14.77 -26.46
N ARG A 379 -2.20 -15.71 -25.56
CA ARG A 379 -1.35 -16.04 -24.42
C ARG A 379 -0.19 -16.95 -24.86
N ILE A 380 1.00 -16.71 -24.30
CA ILE A 380 2.15 -17.61 -24.43
C ILE A 380 2.15 -18.57 -23.23
N PRO A 381 1.98 -19.89 -23.44
CA PRO A 381 2.00 -20.87 -22.35
C PRO A 381 3.26 -20.79 -21.48
N TRP A 382 3.13 -21.19 -20.22
CA TRP A 382 4.21 -21.27 -19.25
C TRP A 382 4.02 -22.45 -18.31
N LEU A 383 4.80 -23.49 -18.57
CA LEU A 383 4.90 -24.64 -17.69
C LEU A 383 5.95 -24.34 -16.64
N GLU A 384 5.53 -24.32 -15.38
CA GLU A 384 6.42 -24.11 -14.24
C GLU A 384 7.25 -25.39 -14.03
N MET A 385 8.53 -25.36 -14.38
CA MET A 385 9.33 -26.58 -14.51
C MET A 385 9.80 -27.19 -13.18
N THR A 386 9.71 -26.48 -12.06
CA THR A 386 10.10 -27.01 -10.75
C THR A 386 9.02 -27.92 -10.14
N THR A 387 7.78 -27.82 -10.62
CA THR A 387 6.70 -28.72 -10.23
C THR A 387 6.91 -30.08 -10.91
N GLU A 388 7.25 -31.10 -10.14
CA GLU A 388 7.63 -32.42 -10.67
C GLU A 388 6.47 -33.15 -11.36
N ASP A 389 5.25 -33.02 -10.82
CA ASP A 389 4.05 -33.61 -11.39
C ASP A 389 3.68 -32.92 -12.70
N GLU A 390 3.92 -33.61 -13.81
CA GLU A 390 3.63 -33.14 -15.15
C GLU A 390 2.14 -32.80 -15.34
N LYS A 391 1.22 -33.59 -14.77
CA LYS A 391 -0.21 -33.34 -14.88
C LYS A 391 -0.57 -32.03 -14.18
N ALA A 392 -0.06 -31.83 -12.97
CA ALA A 392 -0.29 -30.61 -12.21
C ALA A 392 0.24 -29.36 -12.95
N ARG A 393 1.40 -29.46 -13.62
CA ARG A 393 1.93 -28.35 -14.45
C ARG A 393 0.99 -27.95 -15.58
N PHE A 394 0.44 -28.92 -16.31
CA PHE A 394 -0.47 -28.65 -17.41
C PHE A 394 -1.82 -28.12 -16.91
N GLU A 395 -2.36 -28.68 -15.83
CA GLU A 395 -3.61 -28.21 -15.21
C GLU A 395 -3.48 -26.77 -14.72
N GLU A 396 -2.33 -26.39 -14.13
CA GLU A 396 -2.06 -25.02 -13.72
C GLU A 396 -1.95 -24.08 -14.93
N ASP A 397 -1.26 -24.47 -15.99
CA ASP A 397 -1.18 -23.65 -17.22
C ASP A 397 -2.57 -23.47 -17.87
N GLU A 398 -3.37 -24.53 -17.93
CA GLU A 398 -4.74 -24.50 -18.44
C GLU A 398 -5.64 -23.60 -17.58
N TYR A 399 -5.47 -23.62 -16.25
CA TYR A 399 -6.18 -22.70 -15.35
C TYR A 399 -5.93 -21.24 -15.77
N TRP A 400 -4.68 -20.85 -16.02
CA TRP A 400 -4.32 -19.49 -16.44
C TRP A 400 -4.61 -19.20 -17.92
N ALA A 401 -4.83 -20.22 -18.75
CA ALA A 401 -5.29 -20.03 -20.13
C ALA A 401 -6.72 -19.47 -20.19
N ASN A 402 -7.52 -19.73 -19.16
CA ASN A 402 -8.92 -19.36 -19.08
C ASN A 402 -9.09 -18.02 -18.33
N ALA A 403 -8.70 -16.90 -18.95
CA ALA A 403 -8.89 -15.58 -18.35
C ALA A 403 -10.38 -15.21 -18.17
N ASP A 404 -10.67 -14.29 -17.25
CA ASP A 404 -12.02 -13.78 -17.01
C ASP A 404 -12.57 -13.02 -18.23
N PRO A 405 -13.90 -12.97 -18.42
CA PRO A 405 -14.49 -12.23 -19.53
C PRO A 405 -14.17 -10.73 -19.45
N VAL A 406 -14.04 -10.11 -20.62
CA VAL A 406 -13.82 -8.67 -20.74
C VAL A 406 -15.02 -7.88 -20.22
N LYS A 407 -14.77 -6.68 -19.67
CA LYS A 407 -15.82 -5.76 -19.23
C LYS A 407 -15.56 -4.35 -19.73
N GLU A 408 -16.65 -3.57 -19.89
CA GLU A 408 -16.56 -2.14 -20.19
C GLU A 408 -15.70 -1.42 -19.14
N ASN A 409 -14.85 -0.49 -19.59
CA ASN A 409 -13.86 0.23 -18.77
C ASN A 409 -12.78 -0.64 -18.10
N GLY A 410 -12.74 -1.95 -18.38
CA GLY A 410 -11.64 -2.81 -17.97
C GLY A 410 -10.29 -2.35 -18.56
N VAL A 411 -9.21 -2.56 -17.81
CA VAL A 411 -7.85 -2.23 -18.23
C VAL A 411 -6.89 -3.42 -18.17
N GLY A 412 -7.28 -4.49 -17.47
CA GLY A 412 -6.44 -5.65 -17.23
C GLY A 412 -6.08 -6.45 -18.48
N CYS A 413 -4.94 -7.13 -18.41
CA CYS A 413 -4.43 -8.04 -19.42
C CYS A 413 -4.51 -9.48 -18.92
N ARG A 414 -5.40 -10.28 -19.52
CA ARG A 414 -5.64 -11.70 -19.24
C ARG A 414 -5.75 -12.01 -17.75
N CYS A 415 -6.41 -11.12 -17.01
CA CYS A 415 -6.68 -11.28 -15.60
C CYS A 415 -7.59 -12.48 -15.35
N ARG A 416 -7.28 -13.23 -14.29
CA ARG A 416 -8.14 -14.25 -13.71
C ARG A 416 -8.20 -14.04 -12.20
N CYS A 417 -9.24 -13.35 -11.76
CA CYS A 417 -9.40 -12.91 -10.39
C CYS A 417 -9.92 -14.03 -9.48
N ASP A 418 -9.46 -14.06 -8.22
CA ASP A 418 -10.05 -14.91 -7.21
C ASP A 418 -11.46 -14.41 -6.87
N THR A 419 -12.47 -15.27 -7.00
CA THR A 419 -13.88 -14.94 -6.73
C THR A 419 -14.23 -15.03 -5.25
N ASP A 420 -13.42 -15.72 -4.45
CA ASP A 420 -13.69 -15.91 -3.02
C ASP A 420 -13.32 -14.65 -2.22
N ILE A 421 -12.42 -13.82 -2.76
CA ILE A 421 -11.97 -12.58 -2.16
C ILE A 421 -12.49 -11.40 -2.98
N VAL A 422 -13.41 -10.65 -2.39
CA VAL A 422 -13.94 -9.42 -2.99
C VAL A 422 -12.84 -8.37 -3.11
N ASP A 423 -12.83 -7.66 -4.23
CA ASP A 423 -11.94 -6.54 -4.51
C ASP A 423 -11.98 -5.47 -3.41
N VAL A 424 -10.80 -4.91 -3.06
CA VAL A 424 -10.63 -3.92 -2.00
C VAL A 424 -11.20 -2.57 -2.38
N GLU A 425 -11.16 -2.17 -3.65
CA GLU A 425 -11.54 -0.83 -4.10
C GLU A 425 -12.96 -0.45 -3.66
N GLY A 426 -13.89 -1.42 -3.65
CA GLY A 426 -15.29 -1.23 -3.27
C GLY A 426 -15.61 -1.47 -1.78
N LYS A 427 -14.62 -1.81 -0.94
CA LYS A 427 -14.83 -2.11 0.48
C LYS A 427 -14.72 -0.86 1.36
N GLN A 428 -15.41 -0.91 2.50
CA GLN A 428 -15.19 0.05 3.57
C GLN A 428 -13.74 -0.08 4.08
N GLY A 429 -13.03 1.04 4.17
CA GLY A 429 -11.60 1.07 4.50
C GLY A 429 -10.66 1.16 3.29
N SER A 430 -11.19 1.09 2.06
CA SER A 430 -10.49 1.52 0.85
C SER A 430 -10.24 3.03 0.87
N CYS A 431 -9.10 3.44 0.33
CA CYS A 431 -8.74 4.85 0.13
C CYS A 431 -8.70 5.26 -1.35
N LEU A 432 -9.32 4.45 -2.22
CA LEU A 432 -9.36 4.74 -3.65
C LEU A 432 -10.15 6.01 -3.95
N ALA A 433 -11.23 6.28 -3.20
CA ALA A 433 -12.05 7.46 -3.44
C ALA A 433 -11.25 8.75 -3.20
N GLU A 434 -10.46 8.78 -2.12
CA GLU A 434 -9.54 9.85 -1.78
C GLU A 434 -8.44 10.01 -2.83
N TRP A 435 -7.88 8.91 -3.35
CA TRP A 435 -6.93 8.95 -4.46
C TRP A 435 -7.56 9.54 -5.73
N VAL A 436 -8.75 9.08 -6.11
CA VAL A 436 -9.42 9.53 -7.34
C VAL A 436 -9.68 11.02 -7.31
N GLU A 437 -10.04 11.59 -6.16
CA GLU A 437 -10.26 13.02 -6.01
C GLU A 437 -9.00 13.84 -6.29
N VAL A 438 -7.88 13.49 -5.66
CA VAL A 438 -6.60 14.21 -5.89
C VAL A 438 -6.01 13.92 -7.27
N ALA A 439 -6.29 12.77 -7.86
CA ALA A 439 -5.84 12.37 -9.20
C ALA A 439 -6.61 13.04 -10.36
N GLY A 440 -7.58 13.91 -10.04
CA GLY A 440 -8.34 14.70 -11.03
C GLY A 440 -9.80 14.29 -11.16
N GLY A 441 -10.33 13.54 -10.20
CA GLY A 441 -11.73 13.12 -10.09
C GLY A 441 -12.10 11.92 -10.96
N TRP A 442 -13.38 11.57 -10.91
CA TRP A 442 -13.98 10.67 -11.90
C TRP A 442 -14.07 11.42 -13.23
N ALA A 443 -13.72 10.76 -14.34
CA ALA A 443 -14.11 11.26 -15.65
C ALA A 443 -15.64 11.30 -15.66
N SER A 444 -16.22 12.50 -15.82
CA SER A 444 -17.65 12.77 -15.68
C SER A 444 -18.55 11.68 -16.28
N PRO A 445 -19.74 11.44 -15.68
CA PRO A 445 -20.66 10.38 -16.10
C PRO A 445 -21.12 10.48 -17.55
#